data_AF-A0A951RU82-F1
#
_entry.id   AF-A0A951RU82-F1
#
_cell.length_a   1.000
_cell.length_b   1.000
_cell.length_c   1.000
_cell.angle_alpha   90.00
_cell.angle_beta   90.00
_cell.angle_gamma   90.00
#
_symmetry.space_group_name_H-M   'P 1'
#
loop_
_entity.id
_entity.type
_entity.pdbx_description
1 polymer ?
#
loop_
_entity_poly.entity_id
_entity_poly.type
_entity_poly.pdbx_seq_one_letter_code
_entity_poly.pdbx_strand_id
1 'polypeptide(L)'
;MKRIISATVLMSGMFFFLCFSLVGFSGNAQSIQPEPSHNFQIFVEKTADGIMLKSTKGTAWINLSFSLRDYQEMTIDEFGMVDPDAAAVENGDKALADFCFTIMKTREGIVLKSRKGTAWKELTFSLPMHKSQVIDQQGLVEVD
;
A
#
# COMPACT_ATOMS: atom_id res chain seq x y z
N MET A 1 -33.23 -71.81 1.55
CA MET A 1 -33.78 -71.66 2.91
C MET A 1 -34.40 -70.27 3.04
N LYS A 2 -35.69 -70.17 3.39
CA LYS A 2 -36.39 -68.91 3.70
C LYS A 2 -36.11 -68.51 5.15
N ARG A 3 -35.64 -67.28 5.43
CA ARG A 3 -35.81 -66.53 6.69
C ARG A 3 -35.67 -65.03 6.40
N ILE A 4 -36.78 -64.32 6.17
CA ILE A 4 -37.46 -63.39 7.10
C ILE A 4 -36.51 -62.31 7.62
N ILE A 5 -36.51 -61.15 6.96
CA ILE A 5 -35.94 -59.91 7.48
C ILE A 5 -36.97 -59.32 8.44
N SER A 6 -36.58 -59.15 9.71
CA SER A 6 -37.41 -58.60 10.78
C SER A 6 -37.71 -57.12 10.54
N ALA A 7 -38.93 -56.68 10.86
CA ALA A 7 -39.42 -55.29 10.74
C ALA A 7 -38.66 -54.26 11.61
N THR A 8 -37.58 -54.67 12.29
CA THR A 8 -36.70 -53.82 13.07
C THR A 8 -35.74 -52.99 12.20
N VAL A 9 -35.52 -53.38 10.93
CA VAL A 9 -34.59 -52.69 10.03
C VAL A 9 -35.19 -51.40 9.43
N LEU A 10 -36.49 -51.16 9.60
CA LEU A 10 -37.19 -50.00 9.03
C LEU A 10 -37.20 -48.74 9.92
N MET A 11 -36.71 -48.81 11.16
CA MET A 11 -36.58 -47.65 12.06
C MET A 11 -35.13 -47.25 12.35
N SER A 12 -34.25 -47.42 11.36
CA SER A 12 -32.90 -46.81 11.40
C SER A 12 -32.56 -46.10 10.08
N GLY A 13 -33.58 -45.75 9.29
CA GLY A 13 -33.44 -45.08 7.99
C GLY A 13 -33.88 -43.61 8.00
N MET A 14 -34.13 -43.02 9.17
CA MET A 14 -34.63 -41.64 9.29
C MET A 14 -33.92 -40.86 10.41
N PHE A 15 -32.65 -41.16 10.61
CA PHE A 15 -31.72 -40.35 11.41
C PHE A 15 -30.47 -40.02 10.59
N PHE A 16 -30.64 -39.80 9.28
CA PHE A 16 -29.72 -38.98 8.47
C PHE A 16 -30.25 -37.53 8.48
N PHE A 17 -30.71 -37.11 9.66
CA PHE A 17 -31.11 -35.76 9.96
C PHE A 17 -29.82 -34.96 10.14
N LEU A 18 -29.54 -34.09 9.17
CA LEU A 18 -29.16 -32.72 9.48
C LEU A 18 -27.89 -32.51 10.33
N CYS A 19 -26.83 -33.23 10.04
CA CYS A 19 -25.49 -32.93 10.56
C CYS A 19 -24.47 -32.81 9.42
N PHE A 20 -24.81 -32.08 8.34
CA PHE A 20 -23.77 -31.37 7.59
C PHE A 20 -23.52 -30.07 8.35
N SER A 21 -22.74 -30.21 9.41
CA SER A 21 -22.17 -29.12 10.18
C SER A 21 -21.64 -28.06 9.24
N LEU A 22 -22.20 -26.85 9.36
CA LEU A 22 -21.59 -25.60 8.97
C LEU A 22 -20.16 -25.61 9.50
N VAL A 23 -19.20 -25.97 8.64
CA VAL A 23 -17.80 -25.72 8.90
C VAL A 23 -17.68 -24.21 8.76
N GLY A 24 -17.85 -23.50 9.87
CA GLY A 24 -17.57 -22.07 9.95
C GLY A 24 -16.10 -21.90 9.61
N PHE A 25 -15.80 -21.54 8.36
CA PHE A 25 -14.48 -21.13 7.96
C PHE A 25 -14.24 -19.78 8.65
N SER A 26 -13.76 -19.84 9.89
CA SER A 26 -13.17 -18.68 10.54
C SER A 26 -11.82 -18.50 9.89
N GLY A 27 -11.83 -17.92 8.69
CA GLY A 27 -10.65 -17.34 8.10
C GLY A 27 -10.18 -16.27 9.07
N ASN A 28 -9.24 -16.63 9.95
CA ASN A 28 -8.41 -15.63 10.58
C ASN A 28 -7.55 -15.07 9.44
N ALA A 29 -8.11 -14.12 8.70
CA ALA A 29 -7.29 -13.12 8.05
C ALA A 29 -6.51 -12.50 9.20
N GLN A 30 -5.28 -12.97 9.43
CA GLN A 30 -4.34 -12.22 10.24
C GLN A 30 -4.30 -10.87 9.54
N SER A 31 -4.90 -9.85 10.16
CA SER A 31 -4.58 -8.48 9.78
C SER A 31 -3.07 -8.42 10.01
N ILE A 32 -2.29 -8.45 8.93
CA ILE A 32 -0.92 -8.00 8.99
C ILE A 32 -1.07 -6.56 9.45
N GLN A 33 -0.97 -6.33 10.75
CA GLN A 33 -0.70 -5.01 11.28
C GLN A 33 0.61 -4.66 10.57
N PRO A 34 0.63 -3.65 9.69
CA PRO A 34 1.88 -3.24 9.07
C PRO A 34 2.84 -2.99 10.23
N GLU A 35 3.96 -3.72 10.26
CA GLU A 35 4.97 -3.49 11.29
C GLU A 35 5.23 -1.98 11.32
N PRO A 36 5.12 -1.32 12.49
CA PRO A 36 5.17 0.14 12.58
C PRO A 36 6.47 0.75 12.01
N SER A 37 7.49 -0.07 11.76
CA SER A 37 8.79 0.25 11.20
C SER A 37 8.84 0.57 9.70
N HIS A 38 7.73 0.52 8.95
CA HIS A 38 7.76 0.75 7.49
C HIS A 38 6.91 1.93 6.99
N ASN A 39 6.48 2.82 7.90
CA ASN A 39 5.70 3.99 7.52
C ASN A 39 6.60 5.17 7.16
N PHE A 40 6.20 5.96 6.16
CA PHE A 40 6.85 7.22 5.82
C PHE A 40 5.88 8.40 5.99
N GLN A 41 6.44 9.61 6.04
CA GLN A 41 5.65 10.83 5.91
C GLN A 41 6.50 11.86 5.18
N ILE A 42 6.00 12.33 4.04
CA ILE A 42 6.72 13.23 3.13
C ILE A 42 5.84 14.44 2.83
N PHE A 43 6.41 15.62 3.02
CA PHE A 43 5.84 16.89 2.57
C PHE A 43 6.33 17.15 1.15
N VAL A 44 5.39 17.28 0.21
CA VAL A 44 5.64 17.62 -1.18
C VAL A 44 5.36 19.11 -1.36
N GLU A 45 6.37 19.90 -1.72
CA GLU A 45 6.23 21.34 -1.99
C GLU A 45 6.63 21.66 -3.43
N LYS A 46 5.79 22.46 -4.10
CA LYS A 46 6.15 23.05 -5.39
C LYS A 46 6.98 24.31 -5.18
N THR A 47 8.19 24.34 -5.74
CA THR A 47 9.07 25.51 -5.71
C THR A 47 9.11 26.20 -7.07
N ALA A 48 9.74 27.38 -7.14
CA ALA A 48 9.89 28.12 -8.40
C ALA A 48 10.58 27.28 -9.49
N ASP A 49 11.60 26.49 -9.10
CA ASP A 49 12.46 25.77 -10.04
C ASP A 49 12.16 24.25 -10.12
N GLY A 50 11.26 23.73 -9.27
CA GLY A 50 11.03 22.28 -9.20
C GLY A 50 10.15 21.83 -8.05
N ILE A 51 10.63 20.81 -7.34
CA ILE A 51 9.96 20.19 -6.19
C ILE A 51 10.94 20.10 -5.03
N MET A 52 10.44 20.36 -3.82
CA MET A 52 11.11 20.02 -2.57
C MET A 52 10.29 18.98 -1.83
N LEU A 53 10.95 17.90 -1.42
CA LEU A 53 10.44 16.88 -0.54
C LEU A 53 11.08 17.03 0.82
N LYS A 54 10.27 17.05 1.88
CA LYS A 54 10.76 17.00 3.26
C LYS A 54 10.18 15.79 3.96
N SER A 55 11.03 14.92 4.48
CA SER A 55 10.63 13.74 5.23
C SER A 55 10.76 13.98 6.73
N THR A 56 9.78 13.48 7.48
CA THR A 56 9.83 13.44 8.95
C THR A 56 10.13 12.04 9.49
N LYS A 57 9.95 10.99 8.66
CA LYS A 57 10.24 9.59 9.00
C LYS A 57 10.25 8.71 7.75
N GLY A 58 10.93 7.56 7.85
CA GLY A 58 10.90 6.50 6.85
C GLY A 58 11.90 6.64 5.70
N THR A 59 12.82 7.60 5.77
CA THR A 59 13.82 7.87 4.71
C THR A 59 15.20 8.14 5.31
N ALA A 60 16.25 7.88 4.54
CA ALA A 60 17.63 8.24 4.88
C ALA A 60 17.91 9.75 4.74
N TRP A 61 17.00 10.48 4.10
CA TRP A 61 17.11 11.91 3.81
C TRP A 61 16.04 12.70 4.56
N ILE A 62 16.37 13.93 4.99
CA ILE A 62 15.41 14.87 5.58
C ILE A 62 14.83 15.78 4.50
N ASN A 63 15.66 16.26 3.58
CA ASN A 63 15.23 17.13 2.48
C ASN A 63 15.82 16.61 1.16
N LEU A 64 15.00 16.60 0.12
CA LEU A 64 15.42 16.45 -1.27
C LEU A 64 14.83 17.60 -2.08
N SER A 65 15.67 18.29 -2.83
CA SER A 65 15.22 19.36 -3.72
C SER A 65 15.85 19.17 -5.07
N PHE A 66 15.04 19.24 -6.12
CA PHE A 66 15.50 19.02 -7.49
C PHE A 66 14.64 19.81 -8.46
N SER A 67 15.27 20.23 -9.55
CA SER A 67 14.56 20.86 -10.66
C SER A 67 13.78 19.82 -11.45
N LEU A 68 12.55 20.13 -11.79
CA LEU A 68 11.69 19.23 -12.55
C LEU A 68 10.86 20.03 -13.56
N ARG A 69 11.07 19.71 -14.84
CA ARG A 69 10.25 20.26 -15.94
C ARG A 69 8.86 19.65 -15.90
N ASP A 70 7.88 20.37 -16.45
CA ASP A 70 6.53 19.84 -16.55
C ASP A 70 6.53 18.57 -17.42
N TYR A 71 5.76 17.58 -16.99
CA TYR A 71 5.64 16.24 -17.59
C TYR A 71 6.92 15.41 -17.61
N GLN A 72 7.97 15.83 -16.89
CA GLN A 72 9.12 15.01 -16.59
C GLN A 72 8.85 14.20 -15.32
N GLU A 73 9.09 12.89 -15.36
CA GLU A 73 9.01 12.01 -14.18
C GLU A 73 10.38 11.93 -13.48
N MET A 74 10.37 11.86 -12.14
CA MET A 74 11.52 11.52 -11.32
C MET A 74 11.16 10.37 -10.39
N THR A 75 12.01 9.35 -10.27
CA THR A 75 11.81 8.23 -9.34
C THR A 75 12.47 8.53 -8.00
N ILE A 76 11.73 8.31 -6.91
CA ILE A 76 12.16 8.55 -5.53
C ILE A 76 11.92 7.28 -4.69
N ASP A 77 12.88 6.96 -3.84
CA ASP A 77 12.79 5.91 -2.80
C ASP A 77 13.27 6.43 -1.43
N GLU A 78 13.37 5.52 -0.47
CA GLU A 78 13.84 5.81 0.88
C GLU A 78 15.29 6.34 0.96
N PHE A 79 16.11 6.10 -0.07
CA PHE A 79 17.50 6.54 -0.16
C PHE A 79 17.66 7.83 -0.98
N GLY A 80 16.72 8.12 -1.89
CA GLY A 80 16.57 9.42 -2.53
C GLY A 80 16.15 9.35 -3.98
N MET A 81 16.83 10.08 -4.87
CA MET A 81 16.57 10.01 -6.31
C MET A 81 17.20 8.75 -6.90
N VAL A 82 16.42 8.02 -7.68
CA VAL A 82 16.85 6.74 -8.29
C VAL A 82 16.77 6.83 -9.80
N ASP A 83 17.64 6.08 -10.47
CA ASP A 83 17.54 5.86 -11.91
C ASP A 83 16.14 5.27 -12.26
N PRO A 84 15.40 5.85 -13.21
CA PRO A 84 14.09 5.35 -13.61
C PRO A 84 14.09 3.90 -14.11
N ASP A 85 15.22 3.41 -14.61
CA ASP A 85 15.39 2.04 -15.12
C ASP A 85 15.93 1.07 -14.06
N ALA A 86 16.31 1.57 -12.88
CA ALA A 86 16.67 0.70 -11.78
C ALA A 86 15.45 -0.11 -11.33
N ALA A 87 15.63 -1.42 -11.22
CA ALA A 87 14.65 -2.28 -10.59
C ALA A 87 14.45 -1.81 -9.14
N ALA A 88 13.20 -1.82 -8.68
CA ALA A 88 12.91 -1.64 -7.27
C ALA A 88 13.63 -2.73 -6.47
N VAL A 89 14.66 -2.35 -5.73
CA VAL A 89 15.41 -3.27 -4.86
C VAL A 89 14.70 -3.31 -3.51
N GLU A 90 14.59 -4.51 -2.93
CA GLU A 90 14.08 -4.67 -1.56
C GLU A 90 15.03 -4.01 -0.58
N ASN A 91 14.49 -3.21 0.34
CA ASN A 91 15.28 -2.61 1.38
C ASN A 91 15.61 -3.62 2.49
N GLY A 92 16.90 -3.90 2.69
CA GLY A 92 17.37 -4.72 3.81
C GLY A 92 17.43 -4.00 5.16
N ASP A 93 17.34 -2.66 5.16
CA ASP A 93 17.35 -1.85 6.38
C ASP A 93 15.95 -1.71 6.95
N LYS A 94 15.70 -2.44 8.04
CA LYS A 94 14.41 -2.45 8.75
C LYS A 94 14.05 -1.12 9.42
N ALA A 95 14.97 -0.16 9.50
CA ALA A 95 14.70 1.16 10.09
C ALA A 95 14.03 2.14 9.11
N LEU A 96 14.14 1.88 7.81
CA LEU A 96 13.58 2.73 6.76
C LEU A 96 12.28 2.14 6.20
N ALA A 97 11.45 3.01 5.62
CA ALA A 97 10.33 2.53 4.83
C ALA A 97 10.85 1.87 3.54
N ASP A 98 10.08 0.92 3.02
CA ASP A 98 10.40 0.22 1.78
C ASP A 98 9.42 0.70 0.70
N PHE A 99 9.69 1.85 0.07
CA PHE A 99 8.79 2.45 -0.92
C PHE A 99 9.53 2.91 -2.18
N CYS A 100 8.79 3.03 -3.28
CA CYS A 100 9.33 3.60 -4.51
C CYS A 100 8.17 4.18 -5.29
N PHE A 101 8.26 5.44 -5.68
CA PHE A 101 7.27 6.10 -6.51
C PHE A 101 7.93 7.05 -7.51
N THR A 102 7.21 7.37 -8.59
CA THR A 102 7.58 8.49 -9.45
C THR A 102 6.78 9.72 -9.07
N ILE A 103 7.38 10.89 -9.28
CA ILE A 103 6.76 12.20 -9.10
C ILE A 103 6.88 13.01 -10.38
N MET A 104 5.79 13.66 -10.77
CA MET A 104 5.68 14.47 -11.98
C MET A 104 4.90 15.74 -11.71
N LYS A 105 5.41 16.87 -12.22
CA LYS A 105 4.64 18.11 -12.33
C LYS A 105 3.77 18.08 -13.57
N THR A 106 2.53 18.50 -13.45
CA THR A 106 1.64 18.77 -14.58
C THR A 106 1.17 20.22 -14.56
N ARG A 107 0.42 20.64 -15.57
CA ARG A 107 -0.26 21.94 -15.57
C ARG A 107 -1.26 22.10 -14.42
N GLU A 108 -1.85 20.99 -13.98
CA GLU A 108 -2.96 20.98 -13.00
C GLU A 108 -2.48 20.70 -11.57
N GLY A 109 -1.27 20.15 -11.39
CA GLY A 109 -0.77 19.79 -10.07
C GLY A 109 0.43 18.84 -10.09
N ILE A 110 0.38 17.86 -9.19
CA ILE A 110 1.37 16.80 -9.01
C ILE A 110 0.69 15.45 -9.26
N VAL A 111 1.40 14.57 -9.94
CA VAL A 111 1.04 13.15 -10.10
C VAL A 111 2.13 12.31 -9.46
N LEU A 112 1.74 11.40 -8.58
CA LEU A 112 2.61 10.39 -7.97
C LEU A 112 2.16 9.01 -8.42
N LYS A 113 3.07 8.17 -8.91
CA LYS A 113 2.75 6.78 -9.28
C LYS A 113 3.57 5.82 -8.46
N SER A 114 2.91 4.88 -7.80
CA SER A 114 3.58 3.89 -6.98
C SER A 114 4.22 2.80 -7.84
N ARG A 115 5.44 2.44 -7.46
CA ARG A 115 6.13 1.22 -7.94
C ARG A 115 6.16 0.15 -6.85
N LYS A 116 6.31 0.53 -5.57
CA LYS A 116 6.25 -0.38 -4.40
C LYS A 116 5.89 0.40 -3.12
N GLY A 117 5.43 -0.32 -2.10
CA GLY A 117 5.43 0.18 -0.72
C GLY A 117 4.30 1.13 -0.33
N THR A 118 3.28 1.27 -1.17
CA THR A 118 2.12 2.14 -0.88
C THR A 118 0.80 1.42 -1.16
N ALA A 119 -0.27 1.84 -0.49
CA ALA A 119 -1.63 1.33 -0.71
C ALA A 119 -2.28 1.89 -2.00
N TRP A 120 -1.74 2.98 -2.52
CA TRP A 120 -2.23 3.67 -3.71
C TRP A 120 -1.38 3.34 -4.94
N LYS A 121 -2.02 3.20 -6.11
CA LYS A 121 -1.29 3.08 -7.39
C LYS A 121 -0.90 4.44 -7.95
N GLU A 122 -1.76 5.42 -7.77
CA GLU A 122 -1.56 6.78 -8.24
C GLU A 122 -2.24 7.76 -7.27
N LEU A 123 -1.59 8.91 -7.03
CA LEU A 123 -2.17 10.07 -6.38
C LEU A 123 -2.05 11.26 -7.32
N THR A 124 -3.15 11.98 -7.50
CA THR A 124 -3.19 13.20 -8.31
C THR A 124 -3.85 14.30 -7.50
N PHE A 125 -3.16 15.42 -7.35
CA PHE A 125 -3.66 16.55 -6.55
C PHE A 125 -3.12 17.88 -7.07
N SER A 126 -3.93 18.92 -6.95
CA SER A 126 -3.49 20.29 -7.23
C SER A 126 -2.60 20.79 -6.09
N LEU A 127 -1.51 21.47 -6.44
CA LEU A 127 -0.60 22.07 -5.47
C LEU A 127 -0.18 23.47 -5.93
N PRO A 128 -0.70 24.54 -5.30
CA PRO A 128 -0.27 25.90 -5.60
C PRO A 128 1.22 26.11 -5.33
N MET A 129 1.81 27.12 -5.97
CA MET A 129 3.23 27.47 -5.76
C MET A 129 3.49 27.79 -4.28
N HIS A 130 4.60 27.29 -3.74
CA HIS A 130 5.02 27.45 -2.34
C HIS A 130 4.01 26.92 -1.30
N LYS A 131 3.15 25.99 -1.71
CA LYS A 131 2.30 25.22 -0.81
C LYS A 131 2.79 23.78 -0.75
N SER A 132 2.48 23.14 0.37
CA SER A 132 2.88 21.76 0.65
C SER A 132 1.65 20.86 0.81
N GLN A 133 1.77 19.62 0.35
CA GLN A 133 0.84 18.54 0.61
C GLN A 133 1.58 17.41 1.31
N VAL A 134 1.00 16.84 2.36
CA VAL A 134 1.58 15.68 3.05
C VAL A 134 1.07 14.40 2.40
N ILE A 135 1.98 13.44 2.23
CA ILE A 135 1.68 12.09 1.76
C ILE A 135 2.28 11.04 2.70
N ASP A 136 1.64 9.89 2.74
CA ASP A 136 2.15 8.69 3.40
C ASP A 136 1.82 7.42 2.60
N GLN A 137 2.10 6.26 3.20
CA GLN A 137 1.83 4.95 2.60
C GLN A 137 0.33 4.70 2.31
N GLN A 138 -0.60 5.40 2.97
CA GLN A 138 -2.04 5.28 2.73
C GLN A 138 -2.56 6.30 1.72
N GLY A 139 -1.97 7.48 1.61
CA GLY A 139 -2.39 8.46 0.60
C GLY A 139 -2.02 9.90 0.94
N LEU A 140 -2.94 10.81 0.59
CA LEU A 140 -2.86 12.22 1.00
C LEU A 140 -3.24 12.31 2.48
N VAL A 141 -2.46 13.08 3.24
CA VAL A 141 -2.71 13.35 4.66
C VAL A 141 -3.20 14.79 4.78
N GLU A 142 -4.37 14.97 5.40
CA GLU A 142 -4.88 16.29 5.77
C GLU A 142 -4.03 16.84 6.93
N VAL A 143 -3.61 18.09 6.81
CA VAL A 143 -2.93 18.80 7.89
C VAL A 143 -3.97 19.72 8.51
N ASP A 144 -4.41 19.37 9.72
CA ASP A 144 -5.29 20.22 10.55
C ASP A 144 -4.61 21.56 10.93
#